data_AF-A0A945L1V7-F1
#
_entry.id   AF-A0A945L1V7-F1
#
_cell.length_a   1.000
_cell.length_b   1.000
_cell.length_c   1.000
_cell.angle_alpha   90.00
_cell.angle_beta   90.00
_cell.angle_gamma   90.00
#
_symmetry.space_group_name_H-M   'P 1'
#
loop_
_entity.id
_entity.type
_entity.pdbx_description
1 polymer ?
#
loop_
_entity_poly.entity_id
_entity_poly.type
_entity_poly.pdbx_seq_one_letter_code
_entity_poly.pdbx_strand_id
1 'polypeptide(L)'
;MKKYITLLLAVGITSSLAFAAPDRPDRPKRPTLQDQIERIGGILEDADISDRKKAYLEGRLAVLEIQSEFRAAVKAKMTELGDEATKKQRQDAMVVVRESFKENMDGLKNTRRDKFERRRHLRKKAGKEAKEGE
;
A
#
# COMPACT_ATOMS: atom_id res chain seq x y z
N MET A 1 35.35 -59.45 2.09
CA MET A 1 35.06 -58.21 1.34
C MET A 1 33.75 -57.57 1.81
N LYS A 2 33.74 -56.87 2.95
CA LYS A 2 32.56 -56.13 3.48
C LYS A 2 33.01 -55.00 4.42
N LYS A 3 33.66 -53.94 3.92
CA LYS A 3 34.06 -52.78 4.77
C LYS A 3 33.98 -51.39 4.13
N TYR A 4 33.47 -51.24 2.90
CA TYR A 4 33.55 -49.94 2.20
C TYR A 4 32.22 -49.32 1.75
N ILE A 5 31.05 -49.90 2.06
CA ILE A 5 29.76 -49.36 1.60
C ILE A 5 29.20 -48.30 2.56
N THR A 6 29.65 -48.26 3.81
CA THR A 6 29.08 -47.36 4.84
C THR A 6 29.63 -45.92 4.81
N LEU A 7 30.69 -45.62 4.06
CA LEU A 7 31.30 -44.28 4.08
C LEU A 7 30.61 -43.29 3.12
N LEU A 8 29.91 -43.77 2.08
CA LEU A 8 29.28 -42.88 1.08
C LEU A 8 27.89 -42.37 1.49
N LEU A 9 27.23 -43.01 2.46
CA LEU A 9 25.93 -42.56 2.96
C LEU A 9 26.04 -41.38 3.95
N ALA A 10 27.20 -41.18 4.57
CA ALA A 10 27.40 -40.11 5.54
C ALA A 10 27.59 -38.71 4.90
N VAL A 11 28.05 -38.64 3.64
CA VAL A 11 28.33 -37.36 2.97
C VAL A 11 27.09 -36.77 2.27
N GLY A 12 26.10 -37.60 1.96
CA GLY A 12 24.83 -37.15 1.34
C GLY A 12 23.85 -36.47 2.31
N ILE A 13 23.96 -36.77 3.62
CA ILE A 13 23.04 -36.24 4.63
C ILE A 13 23.50 -34.88 5.17
N THR A 14 24.81 -34.62 5.23
CA THR A 14 25.33 -33.33 5.71
C THR A 14 25.24 -32.21 4.67
N SER A 15 25.07 -32.52 3.39
CA SER A 15 24.98 -31.54 2.31
C SER A 15 23.57 -30.99 2.07
N SER A 16 22.52 -31.64 2.60
CA SER A 16 21.14 -31.15 2.54
C SER A 16 20.72 -30.36 3.79
N LEU A 17 21.41 -30.52 4.93
CA LEU A 17 21.16 -29.75 6.16
C LEU A 17 21.65 -28.30 6.10
N ALA A 18 22.63 -27.98 5.24
CA ALA A 18 23.11 -26.61 5.06
C ALA A 18 22.13 -25.71 4.25
N PHE A 19 21.06 -26.30 3.69
CA PHE A 19 19.98 -25.59 3.02
C PHE A 19 18.65 -25.70 3.79
N ALA A 20 18.68 -26.08 5.07
CA ALA A 20 17.61 -25.73 5.98
C ALA A 20 17.71 -24.22 6.21
N ALA A 21 16.82 -23.46 5.58
CA ALA A 21 16.77 -22.01 5.70
C ALA A 21 16.93 -21.63 7.18
N PRO A 22 17.91 -20.77 7.55
CA PRO A 22 18.01 -20.31 8.93
C PRO A 22 16.65 -19.77 9.32
N ASP A 23 16.14 -20.17 10.50
CA ASP A 23 14.90 -19.66 11.08
C ASP A 23 14.88 -18.16 10.85
N ARG A 24 14.10 -17.73 9.85
CA ARG A 24 14.07 -16.33 9.47
C ARG A 24 13.44 -15.66 10.68
N PRO A 25 14.11 -14.68 11.31
CA PRO A 25 13.50 -13.98 12.43
C PRO A 25 12.12 -13.50 11.99
N ASP A 26 11.11 -13.73 12.84
CA ASP A 26 9.75 -13.35 12.56
C ASP A 26 9.73 -11.91 12.07
N ARG A 27 9.33 -11.72 10.81
CA ARG A 27 9.25 -10.38 10.26
C ARG A 27 8.21 -9.62 11.07
N PRO A 28 8.52 -8.39 11.52
CA PRO A 28 7.54 -7.58 12.24
C PRO A 28 6.26 -7.50 11.41
N LYS A 29 5.12 -7.73 12.06
CA LYS A 29 3.81 -7.65 11.40
C LYS A 29 3.68 -6.30 10.74
N ARG A 30 3.35 -6.30 9.45
CA ARG A 30 3.09 -5.06 8.71
C ARG A 30 1.83 -4.41 9.30
N PRO A 31 1.82 -3.09 9.55
CA PRO A 31 0.65 -2.42 10.05
C PRO A 31 -0.50 -2.58 9.06
N THR A 32 -1.70 -2.81 9.60
CA THR A 32 -2.90 -2.94 8.76
C THR A 32 -3.25 -1.58 8.14
N LEU A 33 -4.19 -1.59 7.19
CA LEU A 33 -4.72 -0.34 6.63
C LEU A 33 -5.37 0.51 7.72
N GLN A 34 -6.11 -0.15 8.61
CA GLN A 34 -6.83 0.49 9.71
C GLN A 34 -5.85 1.13 10.71
N ASP A 35 -4.79 0.40 11.10
CA ASP A 35 -3.74 0.93 11.98
C ASP A 35 -3.08 2.18 11.39
N GLN A 36 -2.92 2.23 10.06
CA GLN A 36 -2.35 3.40 9.36
C GLN A 36 -3.30 4.59 9.33
N ILE A 37 -4.61 4.34 9.14
CA ILE A 37 -5.65 5.37 9.18
C ILE A 37 -5.71 5.98 10.57
N GLU A 38 -5.84 5.15 11.61
CA GLU A 38 -5.92 5.60 13.01
C GLU A 38 -4.69 6.37 13.44
N ARG A 39 -3.50 5.86 13.10
CA ARG A 39 -2.24 6.54 13.39
C ARG A 39 -2.15 7.91 12.73
N ILE A 40 -2.56 8.03 11.46
CA ILE A 40 -2.50 9.31 10.75
C ILE A 40 -3.57 10.28 11.27
N GLY A 41 -4.77 9.78 11.57
CA GLY A 41 -5.84 10.55 12.19
C GLY A 41 -5.39 11.16 13.52
N GLY A 42 -4.81 10.35 14.41
CA GLY A 42 -4.29 10.85 15.69
C GLY A 42 -3.18 11.90 15.53
N ILE A 43 -2.28 11.74 14.54
CA ILE A 43 -1.24 12.76 14.26
C ILE A 43 -1.87 14.07 13.73
N LEU A 44 -2.99 14.01 13.02
CA LEU A 44 -3.68 15.19 12.51
C LEU A 44 -4.47 15.93 13.60
N GLU A 45 -4.84 15.25 14.67
CA GLU A 45 -5.47 15.84 15.86
C GLU A 45 -4.47 16.62 16.73
N ASP A 46 -3.18 16.28 16.67
CA ASP A 46 -2.12 17.05 17.31
C ASP A 46 -1.95 18.44 16.68
N ALA A 47 -2.06 19.49 17.51
CA ALA A 47 -1.96 20.88 17.06
C ALA A 47 -0.54 21.29 16.61
N ASP A 48 0.50 20.51 16.94
CA ASP A 48 1.92 20.87 16.79
C ASP A 48 2.55 20.45 15.44
N ILE A 49 1.74 20.19 14.40
CA ILE A 49 2.26 19.83 13.08
C ILE A 49 2.31 21.02 12.12
N SER A 50 3.40 21.13 11.36
CA SER A 50 3.48 22.14 10.28
C SER A 50 2.39 21.93 9.21
N ASP A 51 1.91 23.01 8.60
CA ASP A 51 0.92 22.99 7.51
C ASP A 51 1.31 22.05 6.36
N ARG A 52 2.62 22.00 6.05
CA ARG A 52 3.15 21.11 5.02
C ARG A 52 2.96 19.64 5.41
N LYS A 53 3.25 19.29 6.66
CA LYS A 53 3.08 17.92 7.17
C LYS A 53 1.59 17.57 7.25
N LYS A 54 0.77 18.50 7.75
CA LYS A 54 -0.69 18.36 7.80
C LYS A 54 -1.28 18.07 6.42
N ALA A 55 -1.01 18.91 5.43
CA ALA A 55 -1.52 18.73 4.06
C ALA A 55 -1.03 17.41 3.40
N TYR A 56 0.17 16.94 3.75
CA TYR A 56 0.64 15.63 3.29
C TYR A 56 -0.14 14.48 3.95
N LEU A 57 -0.33 14.55 5.27
CA LEU A 57 -1.02 13.53 6.04
C LEU A 57 -2.51 13.45 5.68
N GLU A 58 -3.21 14.58 5.53
CA GLU A 58 -4.59 14.64 5.03
C GLU A 58 -4.72 13.96 3.67
N GLY A 59 -3.81 14.29 2.74
CA GLY A 59 -3.80 13.66 1.42
C GLY A 59 -3.48 12.16 1.46
N ARG A 60 -2.67 11.72 2.43
CA ARG A 60 -2.38 10.29 2.64
C ARG A 60 -3.57 9.57 3.26
N LEU A 61 -4.23 10.18 4.23
CA LEU A 61 -5.41 9.67 4.92
C LEU A 61 -6.54 9.41 3.92
N ALA A 62 -6.86 10.40 3.08
CA ALA A 62 -7.90 10.25 2.05
C ALA A 62 -7.65 9.07 1.09
N VAL A 63 -6.38 8.79 0.73
CA VAL A 63 -6.05 7.60 -0.09
C VAL A 63 -6.32 6.32 0.68
N LEU A 64 -5.94 6.26 1.96
CA LEU A 64 -6.08 5.06 2.78
C LEU A 64 -7.55 4.75 3.07
N GLU A 65 -8.36 5.77 3.33
CA GLU A 65 -9.81 5.64 3.54
C GLU A 65 -10.48 5.03 2.30
N ILE A 66 -10.23 5.59 1.11
CA ILE A 66 -10.77 5.03 -0.15
C ILE A 66 -10.31 3.57 -0.36
N GLN A 67 -9.06 3.25 -0.01
CA GLN A 67 -8.56 1.86 -0.09
C GLN A 67 -9.27 0.93 0.91
N SER A 68 -9.58 1.42 2.10
CA SER A 68 -10.31 0.68 3.13
C SER A 68 -11.74 0.40 2.66
N GLU A 69 -12.44 1.44 2.19
CA GLU A 69 -13.80 1.35 1.64
C GLU A 69 -13.88 0.41 0.45
N PHE A 70 -12.92 0.50 -0.48
CA PHE A 70 -12.85 -0.41 -1.63
C PHE A 70 -12.72 -1.87 -1.18
N ARG A 71 -11.85 -2.16 -0.20
CA ARG A 71 -11.69 -3.52 0.33
C ARG A 71 -12.96 -4.02 1.04
N ALA A 72 -13.62 -3.14 1.79
CA ALA A 72 -14.89 -3.47 2.43
C ALA A 72 -15.98 -3.78 1.39
N ALA A 73 -16.09 -2.96 0.34
CA ALA A 73 -17.03 -3.15 -0.75
C ALA A 73 -16.76 -4.45 -1.54
N VAL A 74 -15.50 -4.74 -1.85
CA VAL A 74 -15.12 -6.02 -2.48
C VAL A 74 -15.50 -7.18 -1.57
N LYS A 75 -15.19 -7.10 -0.26
CA LYS A 75 -15.54 -8.17 0.68
C LYS A 75 -17.05 -8.38 0.74
N ALA A 76 -17.85 -7.32 0.86
CA ALA A 76 -19.30 -7.39 0.86
C ALA A 76 -19.83 -8.04 -0.42
N LYS A 77 -19.33 -7.63 -1.60
CA LYS A 77 -19.72 -8.24 -2.88
C LYS A 77 -19.31 -9.69 -3.02
N MET A 78 -18.15 -10.07 -2.53
CA MET A 78 -17.74 -11.48 -2.52
C MET A 78 -18.60 -12.32 -1.56
N THR A 79 -19.03 -11.74 -0.43
CA THR A 79 -19.96 -12.40 0.50
C THR A 79 -21.37 -12.55 -0.11
N GLU A 80 -21.87 -11.53 -0.81
CA GLU A 80 -23.15 -11.59 -1.53
C GLU A 80 -23.18 -12.68 -2.61
N LEU A 81 -22.05 -12.85 -3.32
CA LEU A 81 -21.90 -13.88 -4.35
C LEU A 81 -21.89 -15.31 -3.79
N GLY A 82 -21.48 -15.48 -2.54
CA GLY A 82 -21.36 -16.80 -1.90
C GLY A 82 -20.20 -17.65 -2.43
N ASP A 83 -20.00 -18.80 -1.80
CA ASP A 83 -18.84 -19.67 -2.08
C ASP A 83 -18.93 -20.37 -3.44
N GLU A 84 -20.15 -20.59 -3.94
CA GLU A 84 -20.42 -21.26 -5.23
C GLU A 84 -20.19 -20.37 -6.46
N ALA A 85 -19.95 -19.06 -6.25
CA ALA A 85 -19.74 -18.14 -7.35
C ALA A 85 -18.52 -18.50 -8.20
N THR A 86 -18.76 -18.60 -9.51
CA THR A 86 -17.72 -18.90 -10.50
C THR A 86 -16.65 -17.81 -10.52
N LYS A 87 -15.45 -18.18 -10.99
CA LYS A 87 -14.34 -17.23 -11.17
C LYS A 87 -14.74 -16.03 -12.04
N LYS A 88 -15.57 -16.25 -13.07
CA LYS A 88 -16.06 -15.18 -13.96
C LYS A 88 -16.97 -14.19 -13.21
N GLN A 89 -17.94 -14.70 -12.45
CA GLN A 89 -18.83 -13.83 -11.65
C GLN A 89 -18.06 -12.99 -10.61
N ARG A 90 -17.06 -13.58 -9.94
CA ARG A 90 -16.20 -12.85 -9.01
C ARG A 90 -15.40 -11.75 -9.72
N GLN A 91 -14.90 -12.03 -10.93
CA GLN A 91 -14.17 -11.05 -11.73
C GLN A 91 -15.07 -9.90 -12.20
N ASP A 92 -16.26 -10.21 -12.70
CA ASP A 92 -17.23 -9.21 -13.15
C ASP A 92 -17.66 -8.31 -11.99
N ALA A 93 -17.95 -8.88 -10.81
CA ALA A 93 -18.25 -8.11 -9.60
C ALA A 93 -17.07 -7.21 -9.18
N MET A 94 -15.83 -7.68 -9.31
CA MET A 94 -14.65 -6.86 -9.01
C MET A 94 -14.48 -5.70 -9.98
N VAL A 95 -14.83 -5.88 -11.26
CA VAL A 95 -14.84 -4.79 -12.24
C VAL A 95 -15.88 -3.74 -11.85
N VAL A 96 -17.10 -4.16 -11.51
CA VAL A 96 -18.16 -3.24 -11.07
C VAL A 96 -17.75 -2.43 -9.85
N VAL A 97 -17.18 -3.08 -8.82
CA VAL A 97 -16.68 -2.36 -7.63
C VAL A 97 -15.51 -1.44 -7.99
N ARG A 98 -14.62 -1.85 -8.90
CA ARG A 98 -13.53 -0.96 -9.33
C ARG A 98 -14.05 0.28 -10.06
N GLU A 99 -15.06 0.12 -10.91
CA GLU A 99 -15.66 1.22 -11.66
C GLU A 99 -16.38 2.19 -10.73
N SER A 100 -17.10 1.70 -9.71
CA SER A 100 -17.79 2.58 -8.75
C SER A 100 -16.84 3.45 -7.92
N PHE A 101 -15.58 3.03 -7.73
CA PHE A 101 -14.56 3.80 -7.02
C PHE A 101 -13.64 4.62 -7.93
N LYS A 102 -13.77 4.47 -9.26
CA LYS A 102 -12.90 5.14 -10.24
C LYS A 102 -13.00 6.65 -10.14
N GLU A 103 -14.22 7.18 -10.05
CA GLU A 103 -14.48 8.63 -9.95
C GLU A 103 -13.84 9.22 -8.69
N ASN A 104 -14.01 8.58 -7.52
CA ASN A 104 -13.41 9.03 -6.26
C ASN A 104 -11.87 9.07 -6.35
N MET A 105 -11.26 8.03 -6.94
CA MET A 105 -9.82 7.96 -7.13
C MET A 105 -9.30 9.00 -8.12
N ASP A 106 -10.02 9.25 -9.21
CA ASP A 106 -9.62 10.22 -10.23
C ASP A 106 -9.81 11.66 -9.71
N GLY A 107 -10.88 11.94 -8.95
CA GLY A 107 -11.07 13.20 -8.25
C GLY A 107 -9.94 13.52 -7.28
N LEU A 108 -9.46 12.52 -6.52
CA LEU A 108 -8.32 12.68 -5.64
C LEU A 108 -7.01 12.97 -6.40
N LYS A 109 -6.78 12.28 -7.52
CA LYS A 109 -5.61 12.55 -8.38
C LYS A 109 -5.66 13.97 -8.95
N ASN A 110 -6.81 14.41 -9.45
CA ASN A 110 -6.99 15.75 -10.00
C ASN A 110 -6.73 16.82 -8.93
N THR A 111 -7.29 16.65 -7.74
CA THR A 111 -7.04 17.54 -6.59
C THR A 111 -5.55 17.65 -6.25
N ARG A 112 -4.83 16.51 -6.25
CA ARG A 112 -3.38 16.50 -6.02
C ARG A 112 -2.60 17.19 -7.14
N ARG A 113 -3.01 16.98 -8.38
CA ARG A 113 -2.41 17.61 -9.57
C ARG A 113 -2.60 19.13 -9.51
N ASP A 114 -3.80 19.61 -9.21
CA ASP A 114 -4.09 21.05 -9.10
C ASP A 114 -3.29 21.71 -7.98
N LYS A 115 -3.12 21.03 -6.83
CA LYS A 115 -2.25 21.52 -5.75
C LYS A 115 -0.79 21.61 -6.20
N PHE A 116 -0.32 20.65 -7.01
CA PHE A 116 1.03 20.68 -7.56
C PHE A 116 1.22 21.79 -8.59
N GLU A 117 0.30 21.92 -9.54
CA GLU A 117 0.35 22.93 -10.60
C GLU A 117 0.29 24.35 -10.00
N ARG A 118 -0.61 24.59 -9.02
CA ARG A 118 -0.64 25.87 -8.27
C ARG A 118 0.71 26.21 -7.63
N ARG A 119 1.34 25.26 -6.94
CA ARG A 119 2.69 25.46 -6.35
C ARG A 119 3.75 25.74 -7.41
N ARG A 120 3.68 25.07 -8.56
CA ARG A 120 4.61 25.29 -9.68
C ARG A 120 4.44 26.70 -10.25
N HIS A 121 3.21 27.18 -10.42
CA HIS A 121 2.94 28.53 -10.91
C HIS A 121 3.45 29.61 -9.94
N LEU A 122 3.22 29.45 -8.63
CA LEU A 122 3.73 30.38 -7.61
C LEU A 122 5.26 30.49 -7.63
N ARG A 123 5.97 29.35 -7.74
CA ARG A 123 7.45 29.35 -7.86
C ARG A 123 7.94 30.04 -9.13
N LYS A 124 7.26 29.83 -10.27
CA LYS A 124 7.59 30.51 -11.53
C LYS A 124 7.38 32.02 -11.44
N LYS A 125 6.31 32.46 -10.76
CA LYS A 125 6.02 33.88 -10.54
C LYS A 125 7.07 34.54 -9.63
N ALA A 126 7.35 33.93 -8.47
CA ALA A 126 8.38 34.41 -7.55
C ALA A 126 9.77 34.48 -8.19
N GLY A 127 10.14 33.49 -9.01
CA GLY A 127 11.42 33.50 -9.74
C GLY A 127 11.51 34.50 -10.90
N LYS A 128 10.38 35.03 -11.38
CA LYS A 128 10.36 36.15 -12.35
C LYS A 128 10.51 37.49 -11.63
N GLU A 129 9.74 37.69 -10.54
CA GLU A 129 9.81 38.91 -9.72
C GLU A 129 11.20 39.11 -9.12
N ALA A 130 11.89 38.04 -8.71
CA ALA A 130 13.27 38.10 -8.24
C ALA A 130 14.30 38.50 -9.31
N LYS A 131 13.99 38.35 -10.61
CA LYS A 131 14.86 38.74 -11.72
C LYS A 131 14.58 40.14 -12.27
N GLU A 132 13.43 40.72 -11.93
CA GLU A 132 13.03 42.06 -12.34
C GLU A 132 13.39 43.14 -11.30
N GLY A 133 13.83 42.72 -10.09
CA GLY A 133 14.28 43.59 -9.01
C GLY A 133 15.80 43.69 -8.83
N GLU A 134 16.59 43.08 -9.73
CA GLU A 134 18.05 43.28 -9.90
C GLU A 134 18.29 44.25 -11.07
#